data_AF-A0A939UH00-F1
#
_entry.id   AF-A0A939UH00-F1
#
_cell.length_a   1.000
_cell.length_b   1.000
_cell.length_c   1.000
_cell.angle_alpha   90.00
_cell.angle_beta   90.00
_cell.angle_gamma   90.00
#
_symmetry.space_group_name_H-M   'P 1'
#
loop_
_entity.id
_entity.type
_entity.pdbx_description
1 polymer ?
#
loop_
_entity_poly.entity_id
_entity_poly.type
_entity_poly.pdbx_seq_one_letter_code
_entity_poly.pdbx_strand_id
1 'polypeptide(L)'
;MNTIDTIKNNFVRRGFHFDYFEDCFDAISFVLSLIPEGSSIGFGGSVSVTESGLLDAMLKKNYDLIHRAIRTDIPYDEIYARMYACDWYVSSANAITETGEVINIDGRGNRVSAILDGPKKVVIFCGTNKIVKDIAEGINRT
;
A
#
# COMPACT_ATOMS: atom_id res chain seq x y z
N MET A 1 -12.80 -22.78 8.58
CA MET A 1 -11.86 -21.80 8.00
C MET A 1 -11.89 -20.59 8.89
N ASN A 2 -10.73 -20.05 9.30
CA ASN A 2 -10.72 -18.80 10.06
C ASN A 2 -11.20 -17.65 9.16
N THR A 3 -11.71 -16.56 9.75
CA THR A 3 -12.19 -15.37 9.02
C THR A 3 -11.13 -14.86 8.05
N ILE A 4 -9.86 -14.83 8.46
CA ILE A 4 -8.73 -14.40 7.62
C ILE A 4 -8.53 -15.31 6.39
N ASP A 5 -8.68 -16.63 6.52
CA ASP A 5 -8.54 -17.55 5.37
C ASP A 5 -9.63 -17.30 4.33
N THR A 6 -10.84 -16.99 4.79
CA THR A 6 -11.97 -16.67 3.93
C THR A 6 -11.71 -15.37 3.16
N ILE A 7 -11.23 -14.34 3.86
CA ILE A 7 -10.84 -13.06 3.26
C ILE A 7 -9.72 -13.26 2.25
N LYS A 8 -8.67 -14.00 2.61
CA LYS A 8 -7.56 -14.37 1.71
C LYS A 8 -8.08 -15.01 0.42
N ASN A 9 -8.97 -15.99 0.53
CA ASN A 9 -9.58 -16.64 -0.63
C ASN A 9 -10.42 -15.70 -1.50
N ASN A 10 -11.08 -14.70 -0.89
CA ASN A 10 -11.85 -13.69 -1.63
C ASN A 10 -10.93 -12.74 -2.42
N PHE A 11 -9.83 -12.30 -1.82
CA PHE A 11 -8.82 -11.48 -2.50
C PHE A 11 -8.11 -12.25 -3.63
N VAL A 12 -7.69 -13.49 -3.37
CA VAL A 12 -7.02 -14.33 -4.38
C VAL A 12 -7.93 -14.58 -5.60
N ARG A 13 -9.23 -14.83 -5.37
CA ARG A 13 -10.22 -14.98 -6.46
C ARG A 13 -10.37 -13.73 -7.33
N ARG A 14 -10.01 -12.56 -6.80
CA ARG A 14 -10.01 -11.27 -7.52
C ARG A 14 -8.64 -10.92 -8.12
N GLY A 15 -7.67 -11.84 -8.07
CA GLY A 15 -6.36 -11.67 -8.68
C GLY A 15 -5.32 -10.99 -7.79
N PHE A 16 -5.61 -10.79 -6.50
CA PHE A 16 -4.62 -10.28 -5.55
C PHE A 16 -3.72 -11.40 -5.01
N HIS A 17 -2.45 -11.06 -4.79
CA HIS A 17 -1.65 -11.78 -3.81
C HIS A 17 -2.03 -11.30 -2.41
N PHE A 18 -2.19 -12.21 -1.45
CA PHE A 18 -2.63 -11.88 -0.10
C PHE A 18 -1.87 -12.70 0.94
N ASP A 19 -1.11 -12.00 1.77
CA ASP A 19 -0.33 -12.54 2.86
C ASP A 19 -0.75 -11.87 4.17
N TYR A 20 -0.93 -12.70 5.20
CA TYR A 20 -1.32 -12.27 6.53
C TYR A 20 -0.21 -12.63 7.52
N PHE A 21 0.06 -11.72 8.43
CA PHE A 21 1.04 -11.86 9.48
C PHE A 21 0.39 -11.41 10.79
N GLU A 22 0.57 -12.19 11.85
CA GLU A 22 0.11 -11.82 13.20
C GLU A 22 0.92 -10.63 13.75
N ASP A 23 2.18 -10.49 13.31
CA ASP A 23 3.10 -9.46 13.74
C ASP A 23 3.49 -8.50 12.62
N CYS A 24 3.54 -7.21 12.94
CA CYS A 24 3.86 -6.14 11.99
C CYS A 24 5.32 -6.22 11.50
N PHE A 25 6.25 -6.68 12.35
CA PHE A 25 7.65 -6.86 12.00
C PHE A 25 7.83 -7.93 10.90
N ASP A 26 7.08 -9.03 10.99
CA ASP A 26 7.12 -10.09 9.99
C ASP A 26 6.56 -9.60 8.65
N ALA A 27 5.47 -8.82 8.69
CA ALA A 27 4.91 -8.20 7.49
C ALA A 27 5.89 -7.23 6.82
N ILE A 28 6.60 -6.41 7.62
CA ILE A 28 7.64 -5.49 7.11
C ILE A 28 8.79 -6.27 6.49
N SER A 29 9.28 -7.29 7.18
CA SER A 29 10.38 -8.13 6.70
C SER A 29 10.03 -8.81 5.38
N PHE A 30 8.79 -9.30 5.24
CA PHE A 30 8.29 -9.86 4.00
C PHE A 30 8.27 -8.83 2.86
N VAL A 31 7.71 -7.63 3.08
CA VAL A 31 7.69 -6.58 2.04
C VAL A 31 9.10 -6.19 1.61
N LEU A 32 10.04 -6.05 2.55
CA LEU A 32 11.44 -5.74 2.22
C LEU A 32 12.11 -6.87 1.42
N SER A 33 11.75 -8.14 1.68
CA SER A 33 12.25 -9.28 0.92
C SER A 33 11.73 -9.33 -0.53
N LEU A 34 10.54 -8.75 -0.78
CA LEU A 34 9.93 -8.72 -2.10
C LEU A 34 10.54 -7.66 -3.02
N ILE A 35 11.01 -6.54 -2.45
CA ILE A 35 11.45 -5.37 -3.20
C ILE A 35 12.99 -5.38 -3.31
N PRO A 36 13.56 -5.58 -4.52
CA PRO A 36 15.01 -5.61 -4.71
C PRO A 36 15.66 -4.27 -4.32
N GLU A 37 16.80 -4.33 -3.63
CA GLU A 37 17.62 -3.14 -3.38
C GLU A 37 17.99 -2.44 -4.71
N GLY A 38 17.99 -1.12 -4.70
CA GLY A 38 18.13 -0.25 -5.87
C GLY A 38 16.81 0.14 -6.55
N SER A 39 15.69 -0.51 -6.20
CA SER A 39 14.37 -0.17 -6.78
C SER A 39 13.93 1.25 -6.41
N SER A 40 13.21 1.88 -7.33
CA SER A 40 12.46 3.11 -7.07
C SER A 40 11.09 2.79 -6.44
N ILE A 41 10.77 3.48 -5.34
CA ILE A 41 9.56 3.21 -4.55
C ILE A 41 8.75 4.49 -4.36
N GLY A 42 7.54 4.51 -4.90
CA GLY A 42 6.58 5.59 -4.74
C GLY A 42 5.63 5.31 -3.57
N PHE A 43 5.27 6.34 -2.79
CA PHE A 43 4.37 6.16 -1.65
C PHE A 43 3.05 6.92 -1.79
N GLY A 44 1.94 6.18 -1.82
CA GLY A 44 0.61 6.77 -1.64
C GLY A 44 0.46 7.23 -0.20
N GLY A 45 0.11 8.51 0.01
CA GLY A 45 -0.01 9.12 1.34
C GLY A 45 -0.76 8.20 2.31
N SER A 46 -0.02 7.59 3.24
CA SER A 46 -0.51 6.51 4.06
C SER A 46 0.11 6.61 5.45
N VAL A 47 -0.72 7.01 6.41
CA VAL A 47 -0.34 7.07 7.83
C VAL A 47 0.07 5.68 8.32
N SER A 48 -0.62 4.61 7.93
CA SER A 48 -0.30 3.24 8.34
C SER A 48 1.07 2.76 7.87
N VAL A 49 1.55 3.21 6.69
CA VAL A 49 2.90 2.87 6.21
C VAL A 49 3.97 3.58 7.04
N THR A 50 3.68 4.80 7.51
CA THR A 50 4.56 5.53 8.42
C THR A 50 4.53 4.93 9.83
N GLU A 51 3.34 4.74 10.42
CA GLU A 51 3.16 4.27 11.80
C GLU A 51 3.58 2.81 12.01
N SER A 52 3.50 1.96 10.98
CA SER A 52 3.99 0.58 11.07
C SER A 52 5.52 0.50 11.22
N GLY A 53 6.25 1.55 10.85
CA GLY A 53 7.71 1.50 10.74
C GLY A 53 8.23 0.94 9.41
N LEU A 54 7.34 0.63 8.45
CA LEU A 54 7.75 0.16 7.13
C LEU A 54 8.57 1.23 6.39
N LEU A 55 8.14 2.49 6.43
CA LEU A 55 8.89 3.59 5.82
C LEU A 55 10.28 3.75 6.45
N ASP A 56 10.37 3.71 7.78
CA ASP A 56 11.64 3.81 8.51
C ASP A 56 12.58 2.65 8.19
N ALA A 57 12.04 1.44 7.99
CA ALA A 57 12.82 0.28 7.58
C ALA A 57 13.34 0.43 6.13
N MET A 58 12.52 0.96 5.23
CA MET A 58 12.92 1.25 3.86
C MET A 58 13.98 2.37 3.77
N LEU A 59 13.89 3.40 4.62
CA LEU A 59 14.89 4.47 4.70
C LEU A 59 16.29 3.98 5.11
N LYS A 60 16.39 2.82 5.76
CA LYS A 60 17.65 2.19 6.18
C LYS A 60 18.24 1.28 5.09
N LYS A 61 17.56 1.12 3.97
CA LYS A 61 17.94 0.27 2.84
C LYS A 61 18.31 1.12 1.62
N ASN A 62 18.99 0.48 0.66
CA ASN A 62 19.35 1.14 -0.58
C ASN A 62 18.14 1.16 -1.54
N TYR A 63 17.23 2.13 -1.39
CA TYR A 63 16.07 2.33 -2.28
C TYR A 63 15.98 3.80 -2.73
N ASP A 64 15.49 4.05 -3.94
CA ASP A 64 15.12 5.42 -4.37
C ASP A 64 13.70 5.72 -3.91
N LEU A 65 13.56 6.27 -2.70
CA LEU A 65 12.24 6.58 -2.12
C LEU A 65 11.70 7.91 -2.68
N ILE A 66 10.52 7.84 -3.29
CA ILE A 66 9.86 8.96 -3.96
C ILE A 66 8.59 9.30 -3.19
N HIS A 67 8.66 10.36 -2.39
CA HIS A 67 7.52 10.90 -1.66
C HIS A 67 7.74 12.36 -1.32
N ARG A 68 6.66 13.15 -1.28
CA ARG A 68 6.68 14.59 -1.02
C ARG A 68 7.29 15.01 0.32
N ALA A 69 7.31 14.12 1.31
CA ALA A 69 7.91 14.37 2.62
C ALA A 69 9.41 14.02 2.66
N ILE A 70 9.91 13.28 1.66
CA ILE A 70 11.30 12.83 1.56
C ILE A 70 12.06 13.69 0.56
N ARG A 71 11.44 13.96 -0.59
CA ARG A 71 12.00 14.78 -1.68
C ARG A 71 11.45 16.19 -1.59
N THR A 72 12.22 17.08 -0.97
CA THR A 72 11.94 18.52 -0.88
C THR A 72 12.77 19.33 -1.88
N ASP A 73 13.65 18.65 -2.61
CA ASP A 73 14.59 19.16 -3.59
C ASP A 73 14.01 19.33 -5.00
N ILE A 74 12.84 18.74 -5.27
CA ILE A 74 12.17 18.78 -6.59
C ILE A 74 10.71 19.23 -6.51
N PRO A 75 10.13 19.78 -7.59
CA PRO A 75 8.75 20.24 -7.61
C PRO A 75 7.74 19.11 -7.36
N TYR A 76 6.60 19.44 -6.73
CA TYR A 76 5.57 18.45 -6.40
C TYR A 76 5.08 17.64 -7.60
N ASP A 77 4.84 18.29 -8.74
CA ASP A 77 4.33 17.60 -9.93
C ASP A 77 5.35 16.59 -10.50
N GLU A 78 6.65 16.89 -10.38
CA GLU A 78 7.71 15.96 -10.75
C GLU A 78 7.76 14.75 -9.83
N ILE A 79 7.56 14.95 -8.52
CA ILE A 79 7.45 13.84 -7.54
C ILE A 79 6.30 12.91 -7.93
N TYR A 80 5.13 13.46 -8.26
CA TYR A 80 3.98 12.64 -8.67
C TYR A 80 4.23 11.89 -9.97
N ALA A 81 4.84 12.53 -10.97
CA ALA A 81 5.22 11.87 -12.21
C ALA A 81 6.19 10.70 -11.96
N ARG A 82 7.19 10.92 -11.10
CA ARG A 82 8.15 9.87 -10.70
C ARG A 82 7.50 8.74 -9.90
N MET A 83 6.55 9.04 -9.01
CA MET A 83 5.77 8.02 -8.31
C MET A 83 4.90 7.19 -9.25
N TYR A 84 4.42 7.77 -10.36
CA TYR A 84 3.63 7.04 -11.35
C TYR A 84 4.49 6.09 -12.19
N ALA A 85 5.77 6.41 -12.36
CA ALA A 85 6.72 5.69 -13.20
C ALA A 85 7.71 4.82 -12.41
N CYS A 86 7.55 4.67 -11.10
CA CYS A 86 8.47 3.90 -10.27
C CYS A 86 8.28 2.38 -10.45
N ASP A 87 9.25 1.62 -9.93
CA ASP A 87 9.22 0.15 -9.99
C ASP A 87 8.14 -0.45 -9.07
N TRP A 88 7.98 0.16 -7.89
CA TRP A 88 7.04 -0.29 -6.86
C TRP A 88 6.25 0.88 -6.27
N TYR A 89 4.95 0.69 -6.14
CA TYR A 89 4.08 1.60 -5.39
C TYR A 89 3.67 1.00 -4.07
N VAL A 90 3.93 1.69 -2.97
CA VAL A 90 3.49 1.29 -1.63
C VAL A 90 2.37 2.21 -1.17
N SER A 91 1.27 1.63 -0.76
CA SER A 91 0.11 2.37 -0.24
C SER A 91 -0.53 1.60 0.90
N SER A 92 -1.52 2.21 1.55
CA SER A 92 -2.52 1.49 2.33
C SER A 92 -3.89 1.67 1.69
N ALA A 93 -4.90 1.02 2.29
CA ALA A 93 -6.31 1.19 1.97
C ALA A 93 -6.99 2.12 2.98
N ASN A 94 -8.12 2.73 2.66
CA ASN A 94 -9.03 3.27 3.67
C ASN A 94 -9.80 2.13 4.37
N ALA A 95 -10.26 1.15 3.58
CA ALA A 95 -10.85 -0.08 4.07
C ALA A 95 -10.61 -1.23 3.08
N ILE A 96 -10.69 -2.46 3.58
CA ILE A 96 -10.78 -3.68 2.77
C ILE A 96 -12.01 -4.46 3.18
N THR A 97 -12.77 -4.98 2.23
CA THR A 97 -13.99 -5.72 2.55
C THR A 97 -13.68 -7.20 2.78
N GLU A 98 -14.55 -7.88 3.53
CA GLU A 98 -14.49 -9.33 3.66
C GLU A 98 -14.63 -10.04 2.30
N THR A 99 -15.34 -9.42 1.35
CA THR A 99 -15.60 -9.94 0.00
C THR A 99 -14.50 -9.66 -1.03
N GLY A 100 -13.39 -9.02 -0.62
CA GLY A 100 -12.17 -8.88 -1.44
C GLY A 100 -12.02 -7.56 -2.20
N GLU A 101 -12.74 -6.51 -1.82
CA GLU A 101 -12.61 -5.17 -2.39
C GLU A 101 -11.65 -4.30 -1.58
N VAL A 102 -10.90 -3.44 -2.28
CA VAL A 102 -10.08 -2.39 -1.68
C VAL A 102 -10.78 -1.06 -1.88
N ILE A 103 -10.92 -0.28 -0.81
CA ILE A 103 -11.57 1.02 -0.82
C ILE A 103 -10.51 2.09 -0.55
N ASN A 104 -10.37 3.01 -1.49
CA ASN A 104 -9.52 4.19 -1.39
C ASN A 104 -10.31 5.42 -1.82
N ILE A 105 -10.35 6.45 -0.97
CA ILE A 105 -10.92 7.76 -1.29
C ILE A 105 -9.81 8.78 -1.32
N ASP A 106 -9.67 9.47 -2.45
CA ASP A 106 -8.60 10.43 -2.70
C ASP A 106 -9.16 11.81 -3.03
N GLY A 107 -8.55 12.86 -2.47
CA GLY A 107 -8.83 14.25 -2.88
C GLY A 107 -8.24 14.59 -4.25
N ARG A 108 -6.92 14.39 -4.44
CA ARG A 108 -6.22 14.69 -5.70
C ARG A 108 -6.29 13.54 -6.73
N GLY A 109 -6.73 12.35 -6.32
CA GLY A 109 -6.80 11.15 -7.15
C GLY A 109 -5.46 10.46 -7.42
N ASN A 110 -4.35 10.97 -6.88
CA ASN A 110 -3.01 10.48 -7.21
C ASN A 110 -2.69 9.07 -6.69
N ARG A 111 -3.30 8.63 -5.58
CA ARG A 111 -3.10 7.27 -5.05
C ARG A 111 -3.97 6.27 -5.79
N VAL A 112 -5.23 6.59 -6.05
CA VAL A 112 -6.15 5.76 -6.83
C VAL A 112 -5.61 5.59 -8.25
N SER A 113 -5.15 6.65 -8.92
CA SER A 113 -4.57 6.52 -10.26
C SER A 113 -3.31 5.66 -10.27
N ALA A 114 -2.38 5.87 -9.33
CA ALA A 114 -1.15 5.09 -9.25
C ALA A 114 -1.40 3.60 -8.95
N ILE A 115 -2.38 3.28 -8.10
CA ILE A 115 -2.75 1.89 -7.80
C ILE A 115 -3.35 1.19 -9.02
N LEU A 116 -4.16 1.90 -9.81
CA LEU A 116 -4.92 1.29 -10.91
C LEU A 116 -4.15 1.22 -12.23
N ASP A 117 -3.35 2.23 -12.55
CA ASP A 117 -2.72 2.37 -13.88
C ASP A 117 -1.24 2.79 -13.84
N GLY A 118 -0.70 3.10 -12.65
CA GLY A 118 0.68 3.51 -12.50
C GLY A 118 1.68 2.35 -12.47
N PRO A 119 2.47 2.20 -11.38
CA PRO A 119 3.49 1.17 -11.29
C PRO A 119 2.94 -0.26 -11.45
N LYS A 120 3.72 -1.11 -12.15
CA LYS A 120 3.33 -2.51 -12.40
C LYS A 120 3.25 -3.37 -11.14
N LYS A 121 3.87 -2.93 -10.04
CA LYS A 121 3.88 -3.64 -8.77
C LYS A 121 3.37 -2.70 -7.68
N VAL A 122 2.28 -3.11 -7.04
CA VAL A 122 1.61 -2.35 -5.99
C VAL A 122 1.52 -3.19 -4.73
N VAL A 123 1.99 -2.65 -3.61
CA VAL A 123 1.83 -3.22 -2.27
C VAL A 123 0.81 -2.39 -1.52
N ILE A 124 -0.27 -3.04 -1.09
CA ILE A 124 -1.26 -2.47 -0.17
C ILE A 124 -0.95 -3.04 1.22
N PHE A 125 -0.34 -2.23 2.07
CA PHE A 125 0.01 -2.59 3.43
C PHE A 125 -1.01 -2.02 4.42
N CYS A 126 -1.74 -2.87 5.14
CA CYS A 126 -2.76 -2.45 6.11
C CYS A 126 -2.93 -3.46 7.23
N GLY A 127 -3.32 -2.96 8.41
CA GLY A 127 -3.74 -3.80 9.53
C GLY A 127 -5.17 -4.34 9.37
N THR A 128 -5.48 -5.36 10.16
CA THR A 128 -6.82 -5.99 10.23
C THR A 128 -7.91 -5.03 10.70
N ASN A 129 -7.54 -3.94 11.38
CA ASN A 129 -8.45 -2.86 11.77
C ASN A 129 -9.13 -2.17 10.58
N LYS A 130 -8.65 -2.38 9.34
CA LYS A 130 -9.26 -1.86 8.10
C LYS A 130 -10.23 -2.83 7.43
N ILE A 131 -10.39 -4.05 7.96
CA ILE A 131 -11.39 -5.01 7.48
C ILE A 131 -12.78 -4.50 7.83
N VAL A 132 -13.70 -4.56 6.86
CA VAL A 132 -15.11 -4.22 6.99
C VAL A 132 -15.97 -5.27 6.30
N LYS A 133 -17.25 -5.35 6.66
CA LYS A 133 -18.17 -6.33 6.08
C LYS A 133 -18.37 -6.11 4.58
N ASP A 134 -18.60 -4.86 4.17
CA ASP A 134 -18.97 -4.52 2.81
C ASP A 134 -18.54 -3.09 2.41
N ILE A 135 -18.83 -2.73 1.16
CA ILE A 135 -18.47 -1.42 0.59
C ILE A 135 -19.15 -0.28 1.33
N ALA A 136 -20.40 -0.44 1.77
CA ALA A 136 -21.14 0.63 2.43
C ALA A 136 -20.52 0.96 3.80
N GLU A 137 -20.13 -0.05 4.57
CA GLU A 137 -19.38 0.14 5.81
C GLU A 137 -18.02 0.79 5.56
N GLY A 138 -17.31 0.35 4.52
CA GLY A 138 -16.02 0.93 4.14
C GLY A 138 -16.09 2.41 3.77
N ILE A 139 -17.14 2.83 3.06
CA ILE A 139 -17.37 4.25 2.74
C ILE A 139 -17.69 5.05 4.00
N ASN A 140 -18.56 4.53 4.88
CA ASN A 140 -18.99 5.24 6.10
C ASN A 140 -17.87 5.53 7.10
N ARG A 141 -16.77 4.75 7.07
CA ARG A 141 -15.64 4.89 8.00
C ARG A 141 -14.47 5.73 7.47
N THR A 142 -14.59 6.26 6.25
CA THR A 142 -13.51 6.98 5.56
C THR A 142 -13.71 8.48 5.69
#